data_AF-A0A556CJH1-F1
#
_entry.id   AF-A0A556CJH1-F1
#
_cell.length_a   1.000
_cell.length_b   1.000
_cell.length_c   1.000
_cell.angle_alpha   90.00
_cell.angle_beta   90.00
_cell.angle_gamma   90.00
#
_symmetry.space_group_name_H-M   'P 1'
#
loop_
_entity.id
_entity.type
_entity.pdbx_description
1 polymer ?
#
loop_
_entity_poly.entity_id
_entity_poly.type
_entity_poly.pdbx_seq_one_letter_code
_entity_poly.pdbx_strand_id
1 'polypeptide(L)'
;MEPASNSIPTNAAENVAHGNLIAPTRATELSRSARHHRAEWTVSVAEGLLSVNDVLTSVGGSNEGRVLGAISLRQLLLASDEHGPQTRVNQLIEWLKEISDSSDPSTRKITLAWLFDPRSQGKRLVAYCDAIHNNRQEPPWPGFPFSENTAGEQTHE
;
A
#
# COMPACT_ATOMS: atom_id res chain seq x y z
N MET A 1 -72.97 -42.24 -15.03
CA MET A 1 -72.93 -40.97 -14.27
C MET A 1 -71.72 -41.08 -13.35
N GLU A 2 -70.54 -40.78 -13.89
CA GLU A 2 -69.28 -40.71 -13.13
C GLU A 2 -69.12 -39.32 -12.52
N PRO A 3 -68.44 -39.23 -11.38
CA PRO A 3 -67.54 -38.11 -11.17
C PRO A 3 -66.10 -38.58 -10.95
N ALA A 4 -65.23 -38.17 -11.85
CA ALA A 4 -63.79 -38.11 -11.64
C ALA A 4 -63.45 -36.92 -10.72
N SER A 5 -62.47 -37.09 -9.82
CA SER A 5 -61.55 -36.01 -9.43
C SER A 5 -60.31 -36.53 -8.71
N ASN A 6 -59.20 -36.38 -9.43
CA ASN A 6 -57.79 -36.47 -9.08
C ASN A 6 -57.41 -36.29 -7.60
N SER A 7 -56.70 -37.28 -7.05
CA SER A 7 -55.82 -37.14 -5.90
C SER A 7 -54.56 -36.35 -6.31
N ILE A 8 -54.34 -35.21 -5.67
CA ILE A 8 -53.12 -34.41 -5.78
C ILE A 8 -52.01 -35.11 -4.95
N PRO A 9 -50.83 -35.41 -5.51
CA PRO A 9 -49.66 -35.73 -4.69
C PRO A 9 -49.09 -34.41 -4.11
N THR A 10 -49.30 -34.18 -2.81
CA THR A 10 -48.61 -33.12 -2.08
C THR A 10 -47.14 -33.47 -1.95
N ASN A 11 -46.31 -32.85 -2.78
CA ASN A 11 -44.86 -32.93 -2.79
C ASN A 11 -44.27 -32.61 -1.41
N ALA A 12 -43.90 -33.65 -0.65
CA ALA A 12 -43.08 -33.56 0.56
C ALA A 12 -41.57 -33.59 0.22
N ALA A 13 -41.14 -32.88 -0.83
CA ALA A 13 -39.75 -32.93 -1.32
C ALA A 13 -39.19 -31.56 -1.76
N GLU A 14 -39.74 -30.45 -1.26
CA GLU A 14 -39.28 -29.10 -1.59
C GLU A 14 -38.99 -28.28 -0.33
N ASN A 15 -38.12 -28.78 0.56
CA ASN A 15 -37.67 -27.91 1.66
C ASN A 15 -36.29 -28.24 2.25
N VAL A 16 -35.32 -28.61 1.40
CA VAL A 16 -33.93 -28.82 1.85
C VAL A 16 -32.89 -28.09 0.98
N ALA A 17 -33.27 -27.45 -0.13
CA ALA A 17 -32.31 -26.95 -1.14
C ALA A 17 -32.16 -25.42 -1.23
N HIS A 18 -32.51 -24.64 -0.20
CA HIS A 18 -32.37 -23.16 -0.23
C HIS A 18 -31.44 -22.59 0.85
N GLY A 19 -30.55 -23.40 1.41
CA GLY A 19 -29.74 -23.00 2.56
C GLY A 19 -28.39 -22.32 2.31
N ASN A 20 -27.84 -22.21 1.07
CA ASN A 20 -26.39 -21.95 0.98
C ASN A 20 -25.82 -21.16 -0.22
N LEU A 21 -26.59 -20.29 -0.91
CA LEU A 21 -26.09 -19.59 -2.12
C LEU A 21 -25.96 -18.04 -2.01
N ILE A 22 -26.27 -17.42 -0.87
CA ILE A 22 -26.41 -15.95 -0.79
C ILE A 22 -25.19 -15.23 -0.14
N ALA A 23 -24.31 -15.96 0.55
CA ALA A 23 -23.15 -15.37 1.23
C ALA A 23 -21.97 -14.87 0.36
N PRO A 24 -21.70 -15.35 -0.89
CA PRO A 24 -20.53 -14.92 -1.65
C PRO A 24 -20.68 -13.54 -2.34
N THR A 25 -21.91 -13.09 -2.60
CA THR A 25 -22.15 -11.86 -3.38
C THR A 25 -21.75 -10.60 -2.60
N ARG A 26 -22.10 -10.52 -1.31
CA ARG A 26 -21.75 -9.34 -0.48
C ARG A 26 -20.24 -9.22 -0.26
N ALA A 27 -19.56 -10.34 -0.01
CA ALA A 27 -18.11 -10.33 0.20
C ALA A 27 -17.34 -9.90 -1.07
N THR A 28 -17.84 -10.32 -2.25
CA THR A 28 -17.26 -9.93 -3.54
C THR A 28 -17.53 -8.46 -3.89
N GLU A 29 -18.73 -7.95 -3.60
CA GLU A 29 -19.08 -6.53 -3.73
C GLU A 29 -18.20 -5.64 -2.84
N LEU A 30 -18.06 -5.99 -1.56
CA LEU A 30 -17.18 -5.25 -0.63
C LEU A 30 -15.73 -5.28 -1.08
N SER A 31 -15.25 -6.42 -1.57
CA SER A 31 -13.89 -6.54 -2.12
C SER A 31 -13.70 -5.68 -3.37
N ARG A 32 -14.69 -5.63 -4.26
CA ARG A 32 -14.68 -4.79 -5.46
C ARG A 32 -14.69 -3.30 -5.09
N SER A 33 -15.57 -2.89 -4.18
CA SER A 33 -15.65 -1.53 -3.65
C SER A 33 -14.32 -1.09 -3.02
N ALA A 34 -13.72 -1.94 -2.17
CA ALA A 34 -12.42 -1.64 -1.56
C ALA A 34 -11.26 -1.55 -2.59
N ARG A 35 -11.29 -2.37 -3.65
CA ARG A 35 -10.30 -2.27 -4.74
C ARG A 35 -10.48 -0.98 -5.54
N HIS A 36 -11.72 -0.62 -5.84
CA HIS A 36 -12.04 0.61 -6.55
C HIS A 36 -11.56 1.83 -5.76
N HIS A 37 -11.90 1.89 -4.47
CA HIS A 37 -11.50 2.99 -3.59
C HIS A 37 -9.97 3.13 -3.52
N ARG A 38 -9.22 2.03 -3.36
CA ARG A 38 -7.74 2.08 -3.42
C ARG A 38 -7.20 2.57 -4.77
N ALA A 39 -7.85 2.18 -5.87
CA ALA A 39 -7.45 2.58 -7.20
C ALA A 39 -7.65 4.09 -7.40
N GLU A 40 -8.78 4.64 -6.97
CA GLU A 40 -9.06 6.08 -7.02
C GLU A 40 -7.95 6.88 -6.31
N TRP A 41 -7.60 6.52 -5.08
CA TRP A 41 -6.51 7.18 -4.36
C TRP A 41 -5.16 7.08 -5.06
N THR A 42 -4.84 5.91 -5.63
CA THR A 42 -3.58 5.73 -6.36
C THR A 42 -3.55 6.58 -7.64
N VAL A 43 -4.69 6.69 -8.34
CA VAL A 43 -4.83 7.54 -9.53
C VAL A 43 -4.71 9.01 -9.16
N SER A 44 -5.36 9.46 -8.09
CA SER A 44 -5.23 10.84 -7.60
C SER A 44 -3.78 11.22 -7.27
N VAL A 45 -2.98 10.28 -6.76
CA VAL A 45 -1.54 10.49 -6.57
C VAL A 45 -0.79 10.59 -7.90
N ALA A 46 -1.09 9.71 -8.86
CA ALA A 46 -0.48 9.74 -10.19
C ALA A 46 -0.84 10.99 -11.00
N GLU A 47 -2.01 11.58 -10.75
CA GLU A 47 -2.46 12.83 -11.35
C GLU A 47 -1.96 14.07 -10.58
N GLY A 48 -1.23 13.88 -9.47
CA GLY A 48 -0.71 14.97 -8.64
C GLY A 48 -1.78 15.72 -7.85
N LEU A 49 -3.00 15.18 -7.74
CA LEU A 49 -4.09 15.74 -6.93
C LEU A 49 -3.88 15.49 -5.43
N LEU A 50 -3.13 14.43 -5.09
CA LEU A 50 -2.73 14.08 -3.74
C LEU A 50 -1.24 13.78 -3.70
N SER A 51 -0.57 14.18 -2.62
CA SER A 51 0.79 13.73 -2.33
C SER A 51 0.78 12.36 -1.66
N VAL A 52 1.94 11.68 -1.64
CA VAL A 52 2.11 10.45 -0.86
C VAL A 52 1.84 10.70 0.63
N ASN A 53 2.20 11.88 1.14
CA ASN A 53 1.98 12.26 2.54
C ASN A 53 0.48 12.39 2.87
N ASP A 54 -0.34 12.91 1.96
CA ASP A 54 -1.78 12.99 2.15
C ASP A 54 -2.39 11.59 2.33
N VAL A 55 -1.96 10.63 1.52
CA VAL A 55 -2.41 9.23 1.65
C VAL A 55 -1.98 8.62 2.99
N LEU A 56 -0.73 8.85 3.42
CA LEU A 56 -0.23 8.38 4.71
C LEU A 56 -1.00 8.99 5.88
N THR A 57 -1.32 10.28 5.80
CA THR A 57 -2.10 11.01 6.81
C THR A 57 -3.52 10.44 6.92
N SER A 58 -4.16 10.18 5.77
CA SER A 58 -5.48 9.55 5.73
C SER A 58 -5.48 8.13 6.31
N VAL A 59 -4.40 7.36 6.10
CA VAL A 59 -4.27 6.01 6.68
C VAL A 59 -4.16 6.07 8.21
N GLY A 60 -3.36 7.01 8.74
CA GLY A 60 -3.12 7.14 10.18
C GLY A 60 -4.24 7.82 10.96
N GLY A 61 -5.01 8.71 10.32
CA GLY A 61 -5.96 9.60 10.99
C GLY A 61 -7.45 9.35 10.73
N SER A 62 -7.82 8.58 9.69
CA SER A 62 -9.23 8.47 9.25
C SER A 62 -9.82 7.06 9.32
N ASN A 63 -11.14 6.97 9.20
CA ASN A 63 -11.87 5.68 9.08
C ASN A 63 -11.48 4.87 7.82
N GLU A 64 -10.80 5.49 6.85
CA GLU A 64 -10.39 4.86 5.59
C GLU A 64 -9.11 4.04 5.74
N GLY A 65 -8.42 4.15 6.89
CA GLY A 65 -7.13 3.50 7.14
C GLY A 65 -7.14 1.98 6.96
N ARG A 66 -8.28 1.31 7.16
CA ARG A 66 -8.41 -0.13 6.86
C ARG A 66 -8.38 -0.44 5.36
N VAL A 67 -9.00 0.39 4.53
CA VAL A 67 -9.08 0.17 3.08
C VAL A 67 -7.78 0.58 2.41
N LEU A 68 -7.27 1.76 2.77
CA LEU A 68 -6.02 2.33 2.25
C LEU A 68 -4.79 1.61 2.78
N GLY A 69 -4.86 1.06 4.00
CA GLY A 69 -3.80 0.25 4.60
C GLY A 69 -3.33 -0.93 3.74
N ALA A 70 -4.20 -1.46 2.86
CA ALA A 70 -3.87 -2.55 1.95
C ALA A 70 -3.14 -2.11 0.67
N ILE A 71 -2.97 -0.80 0.43
CA ILE A 71 -2.15 -0.29 -0.68
C ILE A 71 -0.69 -0.67 -0.42
N SER A 72 0.01 -1.09 -1.47
CA SER A 72 1.45 -1.35 -1.38
C SER A 72 2.21 -0.03 -1.37
N LEU A 73 3.17 0.11 -0.45
CA LEU A 73 4.06 1.27 -0.42
C LEU A 73 4.77 1.46 -1.75
N ARG A 74 5.27 0.38 -2.36
CA ARG A 74 5.90 0.42 -3.69
C ARG A 74 4.97 0.98 -4.76
N GLN A 75 3.71 0.54 -4.78
CA GLN A 75 2.73 1.01 -5.75
C GLN A 75 2.47 2.51 -5.59
N LEU A 76 2.33 2.97 -4.34
CA LEU A 76 2.11 4.37 -4.04
C LEU A 76 3.30 5.25 -4.45
N LEU A 77 4.53 4.81 -4.12
CA LEU A 77 5.75 5.54 -4.45
C LEU A 77 6.04 5.60 -5.95
N LEU A 78 5.64 4.58 -6.72
CA LEU A 78 5.76 4.59 -8.18
C LEU A 78 4.64 5.38 -8.87
N ALA A 79 3.52 5.58 -8.19
CA ALA A 79 2.46 6.45 -8.69
C ALA A 79 2.85 7.92 -8.54
N SER A 80 3.66 8.27 -7.53
CA SER A 80 4.15 9.63 -7.35
C SER A 80 5.44 9.88 -8.14
N ASP A 81 5.51 11.02 -8.83
CA ASP A 81 6.72 11.49 -9.50
C ASP A 81 7.79 12.03 -8.51
N GLU A 82 7.44 12.24 -7.23
CA GLU A 82 8.30 12.87 -6.21
C GLU A 82 9.49 11.99 -5.78
N HIS A 83 9.36 10.67 -5.91
CA HIS A 83 10.32 9.71 -5.37
C HIS A 83 11.35 9.20 -6.38
N GLY A 84 11.29 9.68 -7.62
CA GLY A 84 12.25 9.40 -8.67
C GLY A 84 12.10 8.01 -9.30
N PRO A 85 13.14 7.49 -9.97
CA PRO A 85 13.03 6.32 -10.82
C PRO A 85 12.73 5.03 -10.03
N GLN A 86 12.13 4.05 -10.71
CA GLN A 86 11.77 2.74 -10.14
C GLN A 86 12.91 2.04 -9.38
N THR A 87 14.16 2.22 -9.81
CA THR A 87 15.34 1.67 -9.14
C THR A 87 15.49 2.21 -7.72
N ARG A 88 15.29 3.52 -7.53
CA ARG A 88 15.36 4.18 -6.22
C ARG A 88 14.26 3.69 -5.29
N VAL A 89 13.04 3.56 -5.81
CA VAL A 89 11.91 3.01 -5.04
C VAL A 89 12.20 1.57 -4.60
N ASN A 90 12.74 0.73 -5.49
CA ASN A 90 13.09 -0.65 -5.13
C ASN A 90 14.19 -0.70 -4.05
N GLN A 91 15.21 0.15 -4.13
CA GLN A 91 16.26 0.25 -3.12
C GLN A 91 15.70 0.66 -1.75
N LEU A 92 14.82 1.67 -1.71
CA LEU A 92 14.17 2.11 -0.48
C LEU A 92 13.33 0.98 0.14
N ILE A 93 12.58 0.24 -0.67
CA ILE A 93 11.79 -0.91 -0.20
C ILE A 93 12.70 -2.01 0.36
N GLU A 94 13.84 -2.28 -0.27
CA GLU A 94 14.77 -3.31 0.21
C GLU A 94 15.45 -2.90 1.52
N TRP A 95 15.93 -1.66 1.61
CA TRP A 95 16.49 -1.09 2.83
C TRP A 95 15.50 -1.11 4.01
N LEU A 96 14.22 -0.82 3.74
CA LEU A 96 13.18 -0.89 4.76
C LEU A 96 12.97 -2.31 5.30
N LYS A 97 13.10 -3.35 4.45
CA LYS A 97 13.02 -4.74 4.92
C LYS A 97 14.19 -5.09 5.82
N GLU A 98 15.39 -4.67 5.42
CA GLU A 98 16.64 -4.93 6.15
C GLU A 98 16.59 -4.33 7.56
N ILE A 99 16.24 -3.04 7.67
CA ILE A 99 16.22 -2.34 8.97
C ILE A 99 15.09 -2.80 9.89
N SER A 100 13.98 -3.27 9.31
CA SER A 100 12.83 -3.72 10.10
C SER A 100 13.00 -5.14 10.65
N ASP A 101 14.16 -5.79 10.42
CA ASP A 101 14.49 -7.16 10.82
C ASP A 101 13.35 -8.14 10.50
N SER A 102 12.65 -7.88 9.39
CA SER A 102 11.48 -8.62 9.00
C SER A 102 11.91 -9.89 8.27
N SER A 103 12.40 -10.85 9.05
CA SER A 103 12.59 -12.26 8.66
C SER A 103 11.27 -12.98 8.35
N ASP A 104 10.14 -12.24 8.26
CA ASP A 104 8.84 -12.79 7.96
C ASP A 104 8.67 -12.97 6.43
N PRO A 105 8.65 -14.22 5.92
CA PRO A 105 8.45 -14.53 4.50
C PRO A 105 7.06 -14.10 3.99
N SER A 106 6.13 -13.72 4.87
CA SER A 106 4.81 -13.17 4.51
C SER A 106 4.88 -11.73 3.97
N THR A 107 5.98 -11.02 4.23
CA THR A 107 6.18 -9.61 3.86
C THR A 107 6.58 -9.41 2.39
N ARG A 108 6.10 -10.25 1.46
CA ARG A 108 6.33 -10.06 0.02
C ARG A 108 5.89 -8.68 -0.46
N LYS A 109 4.97 -8.04 0.24
CA LYS A 109 4.48 -6.69 -0.06
C LYS A 109 4.50 -5.84 1.20
N ILE A 110 5.38 -4.84 1.22
CA ILE A 110 5.28 -3.73 2.18
C ILE A 110 4.00 -2.95 1.84
N THR A 111 3.06 -2.92 2.78
CA THR A 111 1.79 -2.18 2.68
C THR A 111 1.79 -1.00 3.63
N LEU A 112 0.84 -0.07 3.45
CA LEU A 112 0.70 1.05 4.38
C LEU A 112 0.32 0.56 5.79
N ALA A 113 -0.50 -0.49 5.90
CA ALA A 113 -0.83 -1.10 7.20
C ALA A 113 0.40 -1.68 7.91
N TRP A 114 1.36 -2.25 7.17
CA TRP A 114 2.63 -2.70 7.75
C TRP A 114 3.46 -1.54 8.29
N LEU A 115 3.44 -0.40 7.59
CA LEU A 115 4.15 0.81 7.97
C LEU A 115 3.60 1.41 9.28
N PHE A 116 2.27 1.39 9.42
CA PHE A 116 1.53 1.87 10.60
C PHE A 116 1.29 0.79 11.66
N ASP A 117 1.98 -0.36 11.59
CA ASP A 117 1.78 -1.44 12.56
C ASP A 117 2.15 -0.97 13.98
N PRO A 118 1.20 -0.94 14.94
CA PRO A 118 1.45 -0.45 16.29
C PRO A 118 2.48 -1.31 17.05
N ARG A 119 2.67 -2.57 16.66
CA ARG A 119 3.67 -3.45 17.27
C ARG A 119 5.10 -2.98 16.99
N SER A 120 5.29 -2.22 15.91
CA SER A 120 6.58 -1.61 15.60
C SER A 120 6.86 -0.34 16.41
N GLN A 121 5.90 0.15 17.21
CA GLN A 121 6.00 1.40 17.98
C GLN A 121 6.43 2.60 17.11
N GLY A 122 5.97 2.63 15.85
CA GLY A 122 6.32 3.68 14.89
C GLY A 122 7.71 3.56 14.27
N LYS A 123 8.54 2.59 14.65
CA LYS A 123 9.91 2.42 14.11
C LYS A 123 9.94 2.28 12.59
N ARG A 124 8.96 1.58 12.01
CA ARG A 124 8.86 1.40 10.55
C ARG A 124 8.54 2.72 9.84
N LEU A 125 7.63 3.51 10.39
CA LEU A 125 7.29 4.84 9.87
C LEU A 125 8.48 5.79 9.99
N VAL A 126 9.18 5.78 11.12
CA VAL A 126 10.39 6.58 11.33
C VAL A 126 11.48 6.19 10.33
N ALA A 127 11.74 4.89 10.13
CA ALA A 127 12.70 4.42 9.13
C ALA A 127 12.30 4.88 7.72
N TYR A 128 11.03 4.79 7.35
CA TYR A 128 10.55 5.33 6.06
C TYR A 128 10.80 6.83 5.92
N CYS A 129 10.46 7.62 6.93
CA CYS A 129 10.73 9.06 6.94
C CYS A 129 12.24 9.32 6.81
N ASP A 130 13.07 8.56 7.51
CA ASP A 130 14.52 8.65 7.41
C ASP A 130 15.00 8.34 5.98
N ALA A 131 14.50 7.27 5.35
CA ALA A 131 14.87 6.85 4.00
C ALA A 131 14.55 7.90 2.93
N ILE A 132 13.38 8.52 3.01
CA ILE A 132 12.96 9.52 2.01
C ILE A 132 13.72 10.84 2.16
N HIS A 133 14.20 11.16 3.38
CA HIS A 133 14.92 12.41 3.66
C HIS A 133 16.45 12.29 3.65
N ASN A 134 17.03 11.13 4.02
CA ASN A 134 18.49 10.92 4.09
C ASN A 134 19.17 10.73 2.72
N ASN A 135 18.40 10.69 1.63
CA ASN A 135 18.95 10.54 0.29
C ASN A 135 19.41 11.87 -0.33
N ARG A 136 19.86 12.82 0.50
CA ARG A 136 20.74 13.91 0.04
C ARG A 136 22.13 13.32 -0.15
N GLN A 137 22.39 12.82 -1.36
CA GLN A 137 23.77 12.60 -1.83
C GLN A 137 24.48 13.93 -2.09
N GLU A 138 24.52 14.80 -1.09
CA GLU A 138 25.48 15.89 -1.06
C GLU A 138 26.32 15.70 0.19
N PRO A 139 27.65 15.49 0.07
CA PRO A 139 28.51 15.76 1.20
C PRO A 139 28.17 17.17 1.71
N PRO A 140 28.01 17.35 3.02
CA PRO A 140 27.17 18.43 3.55
C PRO A 140 27.73 19.84 3.32
N TRP A 141 28.96 19.96 2.82
CA TRP A 141 29.60 21.20 2.37
C TRP A 141 30.88 20.87 1.57
N PRO A 142 31.42 21.81 0.76
CA PRO A 142 32.75 21.66 0.16
C PRO A 142 33.82 21.38 1.23
N GLY A 143 34.54 20.25 1.13
CA GLY A 143 35.64 19.89 2.03
C GLY A 143 35.39 18.75 3.03
N PHE A 144 34.28 18.00 2.94
CA PHE A 144 34.03 16.85 3.83
C PHE A 144 34.65 15.52 3.34
N PRO A 145 35.20 14.67 4.24
CA PRO A 145 35.62 14.98 5.59
C PRO A 145 36.95 15.74 5.62
N PHE A 146 37.83 15.54 4.62
CA PHE A 146 39.11 16.26 4.43
C PHE A 146 39.61 16.12 2.98
N SER A 147 38.89 16.62 1.99
CA SER A 147 39.45 16.79 0.64
C SER A 147 39.81 18.24 0.45
N GLU A 148 41.11 18.52 0.37
CA GLU A 148 41.63 19.81 -0.03
C GLU A 148 40.98 20.20 -1.35
N ASN A 149 40.44 21.43 -1.41
CA ASN A 149 39.87 21.96 -2.64
C ASN A 149 41.02 22.30 -3.60
N THR A 150 41.65 21.29 -4.18
CA THR A 150 42.68 21.46 -5.22
C THR A 150 42.00 21.74 -6.55
N ALA A 151 41.28 22.86 -6.63
CA ALA A 151 40.78 23.42 -7.86
C ALA A 151 41.34 24.84 -7.98
N GLY A 152 42.56 24.95 -8.52
CA GLY A 152 43.07 26.22 -9.03
C GLY A 152 44.51 26.60 -8.67
N GLU A 153 45.45 25.65 -8.62
CA GLU A 153 46.86 26.00 -8.76
C GLU A 153 47.21 26.04 -10.26
N GLN A 154 46.98 27.19 -10.88
CA GLN A 154 47.71 27.63 -12.07
C GLN A 154 48.01 29.12 -11.92
N THR A 155 49.03 29.41 -11.12
CA THR A 155 49.92 30.54 -11.34
C THR A 155 50.44 30.47 -12.78
N HIS A 156 50.02 31.42 -13.61
CA HIS A 156 50.78 31.82 -14.78
C HIS A 156 51.36 33.21 -14.49
N GLU A 157 52.68 33.28 -14.70
CA GLU A 157 53.59 34.41 -14.55
C GLU A 157 53.11 35.73 -15.17
#